data_AF-A0A953BVP7-F1
#
_entry.id   AF-A0A953BVP7-F1
#
_cell.length_a   1.000
_cell.length_b   1.000
_cell.length_c   1.000
_cell.angle_alpha   90.00
_cell.angle_beta   90.00
_cell.angle_gamma   90.00
#
_symmetry.space_group_name_H-M   'P 1'
#
loop_
_entity.id
_entity.type
_entity.pdbx_description
1 polymer ?
#
loop_
_entity_poly.entity_id
_entity_poly.type
_entity_poly.pdbx_seq_one_letter_code
_entity_poly.pdbx_strand_id
1 'polypeptide(L)'
;MRRLQLALFGGMMLGLGYFCGASGLPTGSLSAQDRQSVAGGRIKAALLALNEAADALKADGQYETITEGPNAFLILSGGGSARQDLESGGGVDPETFAALYAGKALPEIQDQIARDDQGRLTFNGNVIQMYSRTTLERRYAERLRLSGAR
;
A
#
# COMPACT_ATOMS: atom_id res chain seq x y z
N MET A 1 20.62 45.67 52.22
CA MET A 1 21.25 44.43 51.69
C MET A 1 20.27 43.50 50.98
N ARG A 2 19.09 43.20 51.55
CA ARG A 2 18.09 42.25 50.98
C ARG A 2 17.58 42.59 49.56
N ARG A 3 17.40 43.87 49.24
CA ARG A 3 16.98 44.34 47.89
C ARG A 3 18.07 44.16 46.82
N LEU A 4 19.35 44.24 47.21
CA LEU A 4 20.48 44.04 46.32
C LEU A 4 20.66 42.55 45.97
N GLN A 5 20.41 41.67 46.95
CA GLN A 5 20.41 40.21 46.76
C GLN A 5 19.29 39.75 45.81
N LEU A 6 18.09 40.34 45.91
CA LEU A 6 16.97 40.08 44.99
C LEU A 6 17.26 40.54 43.56
N ALA A 7 17.88 41.71 43.39
CA ALA A 7 18.26 42.21 42.08
C ALA A 7 19.36 41.35 41.42
N LEU A 8 20.35 40.91 42.20
CA LEU A 8 21.39 39.99 41.74
C LEU A 8 20.82 38.63 41.32
N PHE A 9 19.88 38.09 42.09
CA PHE A 9 19.23 36.82 41.76
C PHE A 9 18.37 36.92 40.48
N GLY A 10 17.63 38.01 40.32
CA GLY A 10 16.85 38.27 39.11
C GLY A 10 17.73 38.44 37.86
N GLY A 11 18.84 39.17 37.98
CA GLY A 11 19.81 39.34 36.89
C GLY A 11 20.47 38.02 36.50
N MET A 12 20.79 37.16 37.48
CA MET A 12 21.39 35.85 37.23
C MET A 12 20.43 34.90 36.48
N MET A 13 19.15 34.90 36.84
CA MET A 13 18.13 34.08 36.16
C MET A 13 17.91 34.54 34.71
N LEU A 14 17.86 35.85 34.46
CA LEU A 14 17.75 36.40 33.12
C LEU A 14 19.00 36.09 32.26
N GLY A 15 20.19 36.19 32.84
CA GLY A 15 21.44 35.84 32.16
C GLY A 15 21.53 34.37 31.79
N LEU A 16 21.15 33.47 32.70
CA LEU A 16 21.08 32.03 32.45
C LEU A 16 20.06 31.69 31.36
N GLY A 17 18.87 32.31 31.40
CA GLY A 17 17.85 32.13 30.36
C GLY A 17 18.32 32.59 28.98
N TYR A 18 18.96 33.75 28.90
CA TYR A 18 19.53 34.27 27.65
C TYR A 18 20.65 33.37 27.12
N PHE A 19 21.54 32.89 28.00
CA PHE A 19 22.65 32.03 27.58
C PHE A 19 22.16 30.67 27.08
N CYS A 20 21.21 30.04 27.77
CA CYS A 20 20.59 28.78 27.35
C CYS A 20 19.78 28.91 26.04
N GLY A 21 19.14 30.07 25.81
CA GLY A 21 18.43 30.36 24.56
C GLY A 21 19.36 30.67 23.39
N ALA A 22 20.42 31.43 23.62
CA ALA A 22 21.39 31.83 22.60
C ALA A 22 22.34 30.69 22.18
N SER A 23 22.56 29.70 23.05
CA SER A 23 23.37 28.52 22.74
C SER A 23 22.72 27.56 21.72
N GLY A 24 21.52 27.87 21.21
CA GLY A 24 20.93 27.18 20.07
C GLY A 24 20.89 25.66 20.29
N LEU A 25 20.33 25.23 21.43
CA LEU A 25 19.98 23.82 21.60
C LEU A 25 19.17 23.41 20.37
N PRO A 26 19.47 22.27 19.72
CA PRO A 26 18.69 21.81 18.60
C PRO A 26 17.27 21.59 19.11
N THR A 27 16.41 22.58 18.86
CA THR A 27 14.97 22.39 18.84
C THR A 27 14.71 21.56 17.58
N GLY A 28 15.12 20.30 17.62
CA GLY A 28 14.50 19.30 16.78
C GLY A 28 13.01 19.51 16.98
N SER A 29 12.31 19.77 15.88
CA SER A 29 10.85 19.81 15.87
C SER A 29 10.38 18.53 16.55
N LEU A 30 10.05 18.62 17.83
CA LEU A 30 9.38 17.55 18.55
C LEU A 30 7.96 17.58 17.99
N SER A 31 7.78 16.86 16.89
CA SER A 31 6.48 16.44 16.41
C SER A 31 5.90 15.50 17.48
N ALA A 32 5.35 16.08 18.53
CA ALA A 32 4.45 15.38 19.46
C ALA A 32 3.08 15.08 18.79
N GLN A 33 2.98 15.29 17.48
CA GLN A 33 1.76 15.24 16.68
C GLN A 33 1.99 14.51 15.35
N ASP A 34 2.80 13.44 15.34
CA ASP A 34 2.46 12.32 14.47
C ASP A 34 1.19 11.69 15.04
N ARG A 35 0.05 12.37 14.83
CA ARG A 35 -1.27 11.74 14.89
C ARG A 35 -1.26 10.71 13.78
N GLN A 36 -0.78 9.52 14.10
CA GLN A 36 -0.92 8.37 13.23
C GLN A 36 -2.40 8.27 12.90
N SER A 37 -2.72 8.48 11.62
CA SER A 37 -4.10 8.47 11.15
C SER A 37 -4.76 7.16 11.60
N VAL A 38 -5.89 7.26 12.30
CA VAL A 38 -6.67 6.08 12.69
C VAL A 38 -6.99 5.25 11.44
N ALA A 39 -7.29 5.90 10.32
CA ALA A 39 -7.49 5.24 9.03
C ALA A 39 -6.21 4.56 8.54
N GLY A 40 -5.04 5.20 8.65
CA GLY A 40 -3.75 4.61 8.29
C GLY A 40 -3.44 3.34 9.10
N GLY A 41 -3.74 3.35 10.41
CA GLY A 41 -3.64 2.15 11.26
C GLY A 41 -4.56 1.02 10.81
N ARG A 42 -5.81 1.34 10.44
CA ARG A 42 -6.78 0.37 9.92
C ARG A 42 -6.39 -0.19 8.56
N ILE A 43 -5.87 0.65 7.65
CA ILE A 43 -5.37 0.22 6.33
C ILE A 43 -4.18 -0.73 6.51
N LYS A 44 -3.25 -0.41 7.41
CA LYS A 44 -2.12 -1.30 7.73
C LYS A 44 -2.60 -2.65 8.27
N ALA A 45 -3.56 -2.65 9.19
CA ALA A 45 -4.15 -3.88 9.71
C ALA A 45 -4.86 -4.70 8.61
N ALA A 46 -5.60 -4.03 7.72
CA ALA A 46 -6.26 -4.68 6.59
C ALA A 46 -5.24 -5.29 5.61
N LEU A 47 -4.14 -4.60 5.33
CA LEU A 47 -3.08 -5.12 4.47
C LEU A 47 -2.41 -6.36 5.07
N LEU A 48 -2.16 -6.37 6.38
CA LEU A 48 -1.66 -7.55 7.09
C LEU A 48 -2.62 -8.74 6.95
N ALA A 49 -3.92 -8.52 7.20
CA ALA A 49 -4.93 -9.56 7.05
C ALA A 49 -5.05 -10.07 5.60
N LEU A 50 -4.91 -9.19 4.60
CA LEU A 50 -4.87 -9.58 3.20
C LEU A 50 -3.65 -10.44 2.88
N ASN A 51 -2.47 -10.12 3.43
CA ASN A 51 -1.27 -10.96 3.26
C ASN A 51 -1.46 -12.34 3.88
N GLU A 52 -1.99 -12.42 5.10
CA GLU A 52 -2.29 -13.69 5.76
C GLU A 52 -3.25 -14.56 4.93
N ALA A 53 -4.33 -13.95 4.40
CA ALA A 53 -5.26 -14.64 3.51
C ALA A 53 -4.61 -15.05 2.18
N ALA A 54 -3.75 -14.21 1.61
CA ALA A 54 -3.00 -14.52 0.40
C ALA A 54 -2.08 -15.73 0.61
N ASP A 55 -1.37 -15.78 1.74
CA ASP A 55 -0.46 -16.89 2.04
C ASP A 55 -1.20 -18.20 2.28
N ALA A 56 -2.38 -18.16 2.92
CA ALA A 56 -3.27 -19.31 3.01
C ALA A 56 -3.72 -19.81 1.61
N LEU A 57 -4.18 -18.91 0.75
CA LEU A 57 -4.59 -19.26 -0.62
C LEU A 57 -3.41 -19.78 -1.47
N LYS A 58 -2.19 -19.27 -1.27
CA LYS A 58 -0.97 -19.78 -1.93
C LYS A 58 -0.65 -21.20 -1.47
N ALA A 59 -0.75 -21.47 -0.17
CA ALA A 59 -0.51 -22.80 0.38
C ALA A 59 -1.48 -23.84 -0.22
N ASP A 60 -2.70 -23.43 -0.53
CA ASP A 60 -3.71 -24.25 -1.20
C ASP A 60 -3.57 -24.29 -2.75
N GLY A 61 -2.58 -23.58 -3.31
CA GLY A 61 -2.37 -23.47 -4.76
C GLY A 61 -3.46 -22.67 -5.49
N GLN A 62 -4.22 -21.85 -4.76
CA GLN A 62 -5.36 -21.09 -5.26
C GLN A 62 -5.05 -19.63 -5.56
N TYR A 63 -3.82 -19.15 -5.31
CA TYR A 63 -3.46 -17.76 -5.54
C TYR A 63 -2.07 -17.61 -6.13
N GLU A 64 -2.00 -16.89 -7.25
CA GLU A 64 -0.77 -16.47 -7.90
C GLU A 64 -0.93 -15.06 -8.45
N THR A 65 0.01 -14.18 -8.09
CA THR A 65 0.07 -12.79 -8.57
C THR A 65 1.28 -12.61 -9.48
N ILE A 66 1.16 -11.70 -10.43
CA ILE A 66 2.20 -11.32 -11.38
C ILE A 66 2.63 -9.86 -11.20
N THR A 67 2.15 -9.18 -10.16
CA THR A 67 2.42 -7.77 -9.87
C THR A 67 2.97 -7.59 -8.46
N GLU A 68 3.61 -6.45 -8.21
CA GLU A 68 4.10 -6.05 -6.89
C GLU A 68 2.95 -5.97 -5.86
N GLY A 69 3.10 -6.67 -4.72
CA GLY A 69 2.16 -6.62 -3.60
C GLY A 69 0.99 -7.61 -3.68
N PRO A 70 0.15 -7.68 -2.61
CA PRO A 70 -1.04 -8.50 -2.60
C PRO A 70 -2.13 -7.91 -3.51
N ASN A 71 -2.75 -8.75 -4.33
CA ASN A 71 -3.91 -8.39 -5.14
C ASN A 71 -5.19 -8.60 -4.32
N ALA A 72 -5.72 -7.52 -3.76
CA ALA A 72 -6.88 -7.57 -2.88
C ALA A 72 -8.14 -8.10 -3.60
N PHE A 73 -8.31 -7.79 -4.88
CA PHE A 73 -9.43 -8.29 -5.68
C PHE A 73 -9.47 -9.81 -5.73
N LEU A 74 -8.34 -10.45 -6.09
CA LEU A 74 -8.23 -11.90 -6.16
C LEU A 74 -8.36 -12.54 -4.78
N ILE A 75 -7.64 -12.02 -3.77
CA ILE A 75 -7.68 -12.54 -2.40
C ILE A 75 -9.12 -12.57 -1.87
N LEU A 76 -9.83 -11.45 -2.00
CA LEU A 76 -11.19 -11.34 -1.47
C LEU A 76 -12.23 -12.09 -2.30
N SER A 77 -11.88 -12.53 -3.51
CA SER A 77 -12.74 -13.34 -4.39
C SER A 77 -12.43 -14.84 -4.33
N GLY A 78 -11.64 -15.29 -3.34
CA GLY A 78 -11.29 -16.70 -3.15
C GLY A 78 -10.10 -17.19 -3.98
N GLY A 79 -9.26 -16.27 -4.46
CA GLY A 79 -8.06 -16.57 -5.23
C GLY A 79 -8.23 -16.48 -6.75
N GLY A 80 -7.18 -16.93 -7.45
CA GLY A 80 -7.01 -16.90 -8.90
C GLY A 80 -5.52 -16.89 -9.27
N SER A 81 -5.18 -17.34 -10.48
CA SER A 81 -3.83 -17.20 -11.04
C SER A 81 -3.85 -16.16 -12.15
N ALA A 82 -3.30 -14.98 -11.87
CA ALA A 82 -3.17 -13.92 -12.86
C ALA A 82 -2.24 -14.34 -14.02
N ARG A 83 -1.26 -15.21 -13.75
CA ARG A 83 -0.38 -15.78 -14.78
C ARG A 83 -1.16 -16.66 -15.74
N GLN A 84 -1.91 -17.63 -15.22
CA GLN A 84 -2.71 -18.54 -16.04
C GLN A 84 -3.74 -17.77 -16.86
N ASP A 85 -4.36 -16.74 -16.27
CA ASP A 85 -5.34 -15.90 -16.94
C ASP A 85 -4.73 -15.07 -18.09
N LEU A 86 -3.49 -14.59 -17.94
CA LEU A 86 -2.75 -13.96 -19.04
C LEU A 86 -2.37 -14.95 -20.14
N GLU A 87 -1.81 -16.10 -19.77
CA GLU A 87 -1.35 -17.12 -20.71
C GLU A 87 -2.49 -17.71 -21.53
N SER A 88 -3.68 -17.84 -20.93
CA SER A 88 -4.90 -18.32 -21.59
C SER A 88 -5.64 -17.25 -22.40
N GLY A 89 -5.25 -15.96 -22.26
CA GLY A 89 -5.93 -14.85 -22.92
C GLY A 89 -7.33 -14.56 -22.37
N GLY A 90 -7.68 -15.06 -21.18
CA GLY A 90 -8.97 -14.85 -20.53
C GLY A 90 -9.21 -13.43 -20.01
N GLY A 91 -8.19 -12.57 -20.11
CA GLY A 91 -8.12 -11.27 -19.46
C GLY A 91 -7.70 -11.40 -18.00
N VAL A 92 -7.41 -10.29 -17.34
CA VAL A 92 -6.97 -10.24 -15.93
C VAL A 92 -7.94 -9.45 -15.07
N ASP A 93 -7.85 -9.60 -13.75
CA ASP A 93 -8.66 -8.79 -12.85
C ASP A 93 -8.31 -7.28 -12.93
N PRO A 94 -9.20 -6.39 -12.44
CA PRO A 94 -8.97 -4.96 -12.53
C PRO A 94 -7.72 -4.45 -11.81
N GLU A 95 -7.33 -5.09 -10.71
CA GLU A 95 -6.17 -4.68 -9.92
C GLU A 95 -4.87 -5.11 -10.59
N THR A 96 -4.81 -6.34 -11.11
CA THR A 96 -3.70 -6.79 -11.97
C THR A 96 -3.58 -5.90 -13.20
N PHE A 97 -4.68 -5.59 -13.90
CA PHE A 97 -4.64 -4.72 -15.08
C PHE A 97 -4.05 -3.34 -14.76
N ALA A 98 -4.53 -2.71 -13.68
CA ALA A 98 -4.05 -1.40 -13.25
C ALA A 98 -2.56 -1.42 -12.88
N ALA A 99 -2.12 -2.46 -12.17
CA ALA A 99 -0.73 -2.63 -11.78
C ALA A 99 0.19 -2.84 -13.00
N LEU A 100 -0.18 -3.71 -13.94
CA LEU A 100 0.59 -3.89 -15.18
C LEU A 100 0.63 -2.60 -16.01
N TYR A 101 -0.49 -1.88 -16.10
CA TYR A 101 -0.55 -0.59 -16.80
C TYR A 101 0.38 0.46 -16.16
N ALA A 102 0.56 0.41 -14.85
CA ALA A 102 1.46 1.25 -14.07
C ALA A 102 2.92 0.76 -14.05
N GLY A 103 3.26 -0.31 -14.77
CA GLY A 103 4.63 -0.87 -14.81
C GLY A 103 5.03 -1.56 -13.51
N LYS A 104 4.07 -2.12 -12.78
CA LYS A 104 4.27 -2.84 -11.52
C LYS A 104 4.27 -4.36 -11.69
N ALA A 105 4.70 -4.83 -12.84
CA ALA A 105 4.84 -6.25 -13.11
C ALA A 105 6.03 -6.83 -12.33
N LEU A 106 5.96 -8.10 -11.94
CA LEU A 106 7.11 -8.79 -11.38
C LEU A 106 8.23 -8.92 -12.43
N PRO A 107 9.51 -8.92 -12.03
CA PRO A 107 10.63 -9.00 -12.97
C PRO A 107 10.54 -10.18 -13.96
N GLU A 108 10.00 -11.30 -13.50
CA GLU A 108 9.81 -12.53 -14.28
C GLU A 108 8.83 -12.41 -15.47
N ILE A 109 7.89 -11.46 -15.41
CA ILE A 109 6.95 -11.21 -16.52
C ILE A 109 7.21 -9.87 -17.21
N GLN A 110 8.02 -8.98 -16.63
CA GLN A 110 8.22 -7.62 -17.11
C GLN A 110 8.68 -7.57 -18.57
N ASP A 111 9.57 -8.48 -18.99
CA ASP A 111 10.09 -8.55 -20.37
C ASP A 111 9.05 -9.00 -21.40
N GLN A 112 7.96 -9.63 -20.94
CA GLN A 112 6.86 -10.11 -21.77
C GLN A 112 5.74 -9.06 -21.91
N ILE A 113 5.78 -8.01 -21.10
CA ILE A 113 4.80 -6.93 -21.08
C ILE A 113 5.30 -5.79 -21.97
N ALA A 114 4.50 -5.44 -22.98
CA ALA A 114 4.81 -4.36 -23.90
C ALA A 114 3.58 -3.47 -24.17
N ARG A 115 3.75 -2.50 -25.05
CA ARG A 115 2.65 -1.75 -25.65
C ARG A 115 2.71 -1.90 -27.16
N ASP A 116 1.54 -2.02 -27.79
CA ASP A 116 1.43 -2.03 -29.24
C ASP A 116 1.44 -0.60 -29.82
N ASP A 117 1.32 -0.50 -31.15
CA ASP A 117 1.30 0.77 -31.89
C ASP A 117 0.15 1.70 -31.50
N GLN A 118 -0.88 1.17 -30.83
CA GLN A 118 -2.03 1.92 -30.33
C GLN A 118 -1.88 2.27 -28.83
N GLY A 119 -0.74 1.94 -28.22
CA GLY A 119 -0.46 2.17 -26.80
C GLY A 119 -1.18 1.19 -25.85
N ARG A 120 -1.80 0.14 -26.38
CA ARG A 120 -2.51 -0.87 -25.57
C ARG A 120 -1.51 -1.81 -24.94
N LEU A 121 -1.79 -2.22 -23.70
CA LEU A 121 -0.95 -3.15 -22.96
C LEU A 121 -1.01 -4.55 -23.60
N THR A 122 0.14 -5.17 -23.83
CA THR A 122 0.24 -6.52 -24.42
C THR A 122 1.09 -7.44 -23.57
N PHE A 123 0.77 -8.73 -23.61
CA PHE A 123 1.55 -9.84 -23.05
C PHE A 123 1.90 -10.79 -24.19
N ASN A 124 3.19 -10.97 -24.48
CA ASN A 124 3.66 -11.78 -25.62
C ASN A 124 2.97 -11.42 -26.95
N GLY A 125 2.76 -10.11 -27.18
CA GLY A 125 2.10 -9.58 -28.39
C GLY A 125 0.58 -9.63 -28.38
N ASN A 126 -0.05 -10.29 -27.40
CA ASN A 126 -1.51 -10.33 -27.27
C ASN A 126 -2.01 -9.19 -26.39
N VAL A 127 -3.08 -8.51 -26.80
CA VAL A 127 -3.66 -7.42 -26.01
C VAL A 127 -4.22 -7.95 -24.69
N ILE A 128 -3.72 -7.40 -23.59
CA ILE A 128 -4.25 -7.68 -22.26
C ILE A 128 -5.57 -6.94 -22.11
N GLN A 129 -6.59 -7.66 -21.67
CA GLN A 129 -7.90 -7.09 -21.37
C GLN A 129 -8.22 -7.35 -19.90
N MET A 130 -9.12 -6.55 -19.34
CA MET A 130 -9.73 -6.93 -18.07
C MET A 130 -10.69 -8.12 -18.29
N TYR A 131 -10.95 -8.86 -17.22
CA TYR A 131 -11.98 -9.89 -17.18
C TYR A 131 -13.29 -9.41 -17.80
N SER A 132 -13.97 -10.34 -18.48
CA SER A 132 -15.30 -10.09 -18.99
C SER A 132 -16.27 -9.72 -17.86
N ARG A 133 -17.36 -9.04 -18.22
CA ARG A 133 -18.42 -8.68 -17.28
C ARG A 133 -18.95 -9.88 -16.49
N THR A 134 -19.18 -11.02 -17.16
CA THR A 134 -19.70 -12.24 -16.52
C THR A 134 -18.72 -12.82 -15.51
N THR A 135 -17.42 -12.80 -15.82
CA THR A 135 -16.37 -13.22 -14.88
C THR A 135 -16.32 -12.30 -13.67
N LEU A 136 -16.40 -10.98 -13.88
CA LEU A 136 -16.43 -10.01 -12.78
C LEU A 136 -17.64 -10.20 -11.88
N GLU A 137 -18.85 -10.36 -12.45
CA GLU A 137 -20.07 -10.62 -11.69
C GLU A 137 -19.94 -11.88 -10.81
N ARG A 138 -19.36 -12.96 -11.34
CA ARG A 138 -19.08 -14.18 -10.57
C ARG A 138 -18.09 -13.93 -9.43
N ARG A 139 -17.00 -13.18 -9.67
CA ARG A 139 -15.98 -12.87 -8.65
C ARG A 139 -16.57 -12.01 -7.52
N TYR A 140 -17.40 -11.03 -7.86
CA TYR A 140 -18.11 -10.22 -6.85
C TYR A 140 -19.10 -11.04 -6.04
N ALA A 141 -19.86 -11.94 -6.67
CA ALA A 141 -20.76 -12.85 -5.94
C ALA A 141 -19.99 -13.75 -4.97
N GLU A 142 -18.84 -14.28 -5.39
CA GLU A 142 -17.99 -15.13 -4.56
C GLU A 142 -17.42 -14.36 -3.36
N ARG A 143 -17.01 -13.11 -3.56
CA ARG A 143 -16.57 -12.22 -2.48
C ARG A 143 -17.65 -11.98 -1.43
N LEU A 144 -18.91 -11.79 -1.85
CA LEU A 144 -20.03 -11.67 -0.92
C LEU A 144 -20.23 -12.97 -0.13
N ARG A 145 -20.20 -14.12 -0.83
CA ARG A 145 -20.32 -15.44 -0.22
C ARG A 145 -19.27 -15.70 0.86
N LEU A 146 -18.00 -15.36 0.60
CA LEU A 146 -16.88 -15.58 1.52
C LEU A 146 -16.87 -14.61 2.71
N SER A 147 -17.27 -13.36 2.49
CA SER A 147 -17.33 -12.35 3.56
C SER A 147 -18.55 -12.50 4.49
N GLY A 148 -19.53 -13.33 4.11
CA GLY A 148 -20.80 -13.46 4.84
C GLY A 148 -21.70 -12.23 4.70
N ALA A 149 -21.34 -11.28 3.82
CA ALA A 149 -22.16 -10.13 3.50
C ALA A 149 -23.33 -10.56 2.60
N ARG A 150 -24.52 -10.03 2.87
CA ARG A 150 -25.74 -10.25 2.08
C ARG A 150 -25.98 -9.11 1.10
#